data_AF-A0A2T1FAH3-F1
#
_entry.id   AF-A0A2T1FAH3-F1
#
_cell.length_a   1.000
_cell.length_b   1.000
_cell.length_c   1.000
_cell.angle_alpha   90.00
_cell.angle_beta   90.00
_cell.angle_gamma   90.00
#
_symmetry.space_group_name_H-M   'P 1'
#
loop_
_entity.id
_entity.type
_entity.pdbx_description
1 polymer ?
#
loop_
_entity_poly.entity_id
_entity_poly.type
_entity_poly.pdbx_seq_one_letter_code
_entity_poly.pdbx_strand_id
1 'polypeptide(L)'
;MKPIRSLEDALNRCQAMGMRLSRQRRFILELLWEAKEHLSAREIYDRLNRQADSIGHTSVYQNLEALSREGIIECLDRSEGRLYGNVSDSHSHVNCLDTAQILDVHVELPIELIEQIQQQTGVKIVDYRIDFYGYKSPESSTEGSSASDQQKAL
;
A
#
# COMPACT_ATOMS: atom_id res chain seq x y z
N MET A 1 3.18 9.65 15.57
CA MET A 1 4.04 9.47 14.37
C MET A 1 3.18 9.72 13.15
N LYS A 2 3.66 10.43 12.11
CA LYS A 2 2.87 10.64 10.88
C LYS A 2 2.64 9.30 10.16
N PRO A 3 1.44 9.02 9.64
CA PRO A 3 1.16 7.79 8.89
C PRO A 3 2.04 7.73 7.62
N ILE A 4 2.42 6.52 7.22
CA ILE A 4 3.14 6.28 5.96
C ILE A 4 2.08 6.13 4.87
N ARG A 5 1.99 7.09 3.94
CA ARG A 5 0.94 7.14 2.90
C ARG A 5 1.49 6.96 1.49
N SER A 6 2.80 7.01 1.34
CA SER A 6 3.50 6.91 0.06
C SER A 6 4.85 6.22 0.22
N LEU A 7 5.42 5.78 -0.90
CA LEU A 7 6.79 5.26 -0.94
C LEU A 7 7.78 6.29 -0.37
N GLU A 8 7.58 7.57 -0.69
CA GLU A 8 8.40 8.68 -0.20
C GLU A 8 8.33 8.79 1.33
N ASP A 9 7.16 8.61 1.94
CA ASP A 9 7.01 8.59 3.40
C ASP A 9 7.77 7.41 4.03
N ALA A 10 7.74 6.24 3.39
CA ALA A 10 8.42 5.03 3.86
C ALA A 10 9.94 5.20 3.80
N LEU A 11 10.45 5.81 2.72
CA LEU A 11 11.86 6.14 2.54
C LEU A 11 12.31 7.19 3.57
N ASN A 12 11.53 8.25 3.75
CA ASN A 12 11.80 9.28 4.75
C ASN A 12 11.76 8.70 6.17
N ARG A 13 10.87 7.74 6.44
CA ARG A 13 10.83 7.04 7.73
C ARG A 13 12.09 6.22 7.97
N CYS A 14 12.57 5.48 6.96
CA CYS A 14 13.83 4.75 7.05
C CYS A 14 14.99 5.71 7.43
N GLN A 15 15.08 6.86 6.76
CA GLN A 15 16.12 7.85 7.05
C GLN A 15 16.00 8.43 8.45
N ALA A 16 14.79 8.80 8.88
CA ALA A 16 14.52 9.36 10.19
C ALA A 16 14.90 8.40 11.34
N MET A 17 14.82 7.08 11.10
CA MET A 17 15.22 6.06 12.07
C MET A 17 16.70 5.63 11.94
N GLY A 18 17.48 6.34 11.12
CA GLY A 18 18.90 6.03 10.91
C GLY A 18 19.14 4.72 10.16
N MET A 19 18.12 4.15 9.52
CA MET A 19 18.27 2.93 8.73
C MET A 19 19.00 3.24 7.43
N ARG A 20 20.08 2.49 7.16
CA ARG A 20 20.77 2.59 5.87
C ARG A 20 19.83 2.19 4.73
N LEU A 21 19.51 3.14 3.85
CA LEU A 21 18.76 2.88 2.62
C LEU A 21 19.69 2.27 1.56
N SER A 22 19.91 0.96 1.65
CA SER A 22 20.61 0.23 0.58
C SER A 22 19.72 0.15 -0.67
N ARG A 23 20.35 -0.08 -1.84
CA ARG A 23 19.63 -0.31 -3.11
C ARG A 23 18.61 -1.46 -2.98
N GLN A 24 18.97 -2.51 -2.25
CA GLN A 24 18.08 -3.66 -1.98
C GLN A 24 16.84 -3.25 -1.18
N ARG A 25 17.01 -2.48 -0.10
CA ARG A 25 15.90 -2.02 0.74
C ARG A 25 14.97 -1.09 -0.02
N ARG A 26 15.53 -0.21 -0.84
CA ARG A 26 14.77 0.66 -1.74
C ARG A 26 13.92 -0.15 -2.72
N PHE A 27 14.50 -1.16 -3.37
CA PHE A 27 13.75 -2.03 -4.29
C PHE A 27 12.64 -2.83 -3.59
N ILE A 28 12.88 -3.32 -2.37
CA ILE A 28 11.83 -3.99 -1.59
C ILE A 28 10.65 -3.03 -1.36
N LEU A 29 10.92 -1.79 -0.95
CA LEU A 29 9.87 -0.80 -0.72
C LEU A 29 9.15 -0.41 -2.01
N GLU A 30 9.89 -0.17 -3.10
CA GLU A 30 9.32 0.10 -4.42
C GLU A 30 8.39 -1.03 -4.87
N LEU A 31 8.84 -2.29 -4.76
CA LEU A 31 8.05 -3.46 -5.11
C LEU A 31 6.76 -3.55 -4.28
N LEU A 32 6.83 -3.36 -2.97
CA LEU A 32 5.66 -3.43 -2.10
C LEU A 32 4.66 -2.29 -2.36
N TRP A 33 5.15 -1.10 -2.74
CA TRP A 33 4.29 0.02 -3.12
C TRP A 33 3.68 -0.14 -4.52
N GLU A 34 4.37 -0.78 -5.45
CA GLU A 34 3.87 -1.08 -6.79
C GLU A 34 2.85 -2.22 -6.77
N ALA A 35 3.12 -3.28 -6.00
CA ALA A 35 2.30 -4.49 -5.98
C ALA A 35 0.91 -4.26 -5.37
N LYS A 36 0.80 -3.36 -4.38
CA LYS A 36 -0.45 -3.07 -3.63
C LYS A 36 -1.16 -4.32 -3.07
N GLU A 37 -0.40 -5.38 -2.81
CA GLU A 37 -0.86 -6.66 -2.28
C GLU A 37 0.16 -7.18 -1.26
N HIS A 38 -0.26 -8.10 -0.39
CA HIS A 38 0.66 -8.78 0.51
C HIS A 38 1.32 -9.96 -0.18
N LEU A 39 2.65 -9.92 -0.28
CA LEU A 39 3.47 -10.92 -0.94
C LEU A 39 4.21 -11.77 0.09
N SER A 40 4.36 -13.06 -0.20
CA SER A 40 5.29 -13.90 0.55
C SER A 40 6.74 -13.45 0.33
N ALA A 41 7.62 -13.73 1.28
CA ALA A 41 9.05 -13.45 1.13
C ALA A 41 9.67 -14.14 -0.11
N ARG A 42 9.10 -15.29 -0.51
CA ARG A 42 9.51 -16.01 -1.72
C ARG A 42 9.12 -15.26 -2.99
N GLU A 43 7.88 -14.76 -3.08
CA GLU A 43 7.43 -13.97 -4.23
C GLU A 43 8.21 -12.66 -4.35
N ILE A 44 8.50 -12.01 -3.21
CA ILE A 44 9.35 -10.81 -3.17
C ILE A 44 10.74 -11.12 -3.73
N TYR A 45 11.35 -12.21 -3.26
CA TYR A 45 12.63 -12.67 -3.78
C TYR A 45 12.58 -12.94 -5.29
N ASP A 46 11.58 -13.69 -5.76
CA ASP A 46 11.44 -14.07 -7.17
C ASP A 46 11.23 -12.84 -8.07
N ARG A 47 10.45 -11.85 -7.62
CA ARG A 47 10.24 -10.59 -8.35
C ARG A 47 11.50 -9.72 -8.37
N LEU A 48 12.19 -9.58 -7.24
CA LEU A 48 13.44 -8.81 -7.15
C LEU A 48 14.54 -9.41 -8.01
N ASN A 49 14.71 -10.73 -8.01
CA ASN A 49 15.74 -11.42 -8.78
C ASN A 49 15.53 -11.30 -10.30
N ARG A 50 14.30 -11.02 -10.75
CA ARG A 50 14.00 -10.73 -12.16
C ARG A 50 14.32 -9.28 -12.55
N GLN A 51 14.26 -8.34 -11.62
CA GLN A 51 14.38 -6.90 -11.89
C GLN A 51 15.76 -6.30 -11.54
N ALA A 52 16.49 -6.89 -10.59
CA ALA A 52 17.77 -6.35 -10.13
C ALA A 52 18.71 -7.44 -9.59
N ASP A 53 20.00 -7.22 -9.82
CA ASP A 53 21.20 -7.90 -9.30
C ASP A 53 20.97 -8.97 -8.21
N SER A 54 21.54 -10.16 -8.42
CA SER A 54 21.45 -11.36 -7.57
C SER A 54 21.42 -11.05 -6.06
N ILE A 55 20.22 -10.88 -5.52
CA ILE A 55 20.00 -10.78 -4.08
C ILE A 55 19.94 -12.20 -3.54
N GLY A 56 20.56 -12.45 -2.38
CA GLY A 56 20.42 -13.72 -1.67
C GLY A 56 19.09 -13.78 -0.91
N HIS A 57 18.47 -14.95 -0.82
CA HIS A 57 17.24 -15.17 -0.03
C HIS A 57 17.37 -14.60 1.39
N THR A 58 18.47 -14.90 2.09
CA THR A 58 18.72 -14.43 3.46
C THR A 58 18.67 -12.90 3.57
N SER A 59 19.18 -12.19 2.56
CA SER A 59 19.17 -10.72 2.56
C SER A 59 17.76 -10.15 2.39
N VAL A 60 16.89 -10.81 1.62
CA VAL A 60 15.47 -10.42 1.53
C VAL A 60 14.80 -10.54 2.89
N TYR A 61 14.90 -11.72 3.52
CA TYR A 61 14.30 -11.96 4.84
C TYR A 61 14.77 -10.96 5.90
N GLN A 62 16.08 -10.72 5.99
CA GLN A 62 16.63 -9.76 6.95
C GLN A 62 16.12 -8.33 6.72
N ASN A 63 15.95 -7.92 5.46
CA ASN A 63 15.39 -6.61 5.15
C ASN A 63 13.90 -6.54 5.49
N LEU A 64 13.12 -7.57 5.16
CA LEU A 64 11.69 -7.63 5.48
C LEU A 64 11.46 -7.60 7.00
N GLU A 65 12.23 -8.36 7.76
CA GLU A 65 12.16 -8.34 9.22
C GLU A 65 12.56 -6.98 9.79
N ALA A 66 13.61 -6.34 9.26
CA ALA A 66 14.02 -5.01 9.70
C ALA A 66 12.96 -3.95 9.39
N LEU A 67 12.39 -3.95 8.19
CA LEU A 67 11.36 -2.99 7.79
C LEU A 67 10.05 -3.20 8.57
N SER A 68 9.66 -4.46 8.81
CA SER A 68 8.42 -4.79 9.52
C SER A 68 8.52 -4.47 11.01
N ARG A 69 9.65 -4.82 11.65
CA ARG A 69 9.89 -4.50 13.07
C ARG A 69 9.83 -3.01 13.37
N GLU A 70 10.23 -2.19 12.42
CA GLU A 70 10.20 -0.73 12.54
C GLU A 70 8.87 -0.10 12.06
N GLY A 71 7.89 -0.93 11.69
CA GLY A 71 6.56 -0.49 11.25
C GLY A 71 6.58 0.30 9.94
N ILE A 72 7.53 0.03 9.04
CA ILE A 72 7.61 0.65 7.70
C ILE A 72 6.81 -0.16 6.67
N ILE A 73 6.77 -1.48 6.84
CA ILE A 73 5.97 -2.42 6.05
C ILE A 73 5.09 -3.24 6.99
N GLU A 74 3.96 -3.72 6.49
CA GLU A 74 3.08 -4.62 7.24
C GLU A 74 3.59 -6.07 7.12
N CYS A 75 3.42 -6.85 8.18
CA CYS A 75 3.63 -8.29 8.18
C CYS A 75 2.41 -8.99 8.75
N LEU A 76 1.83 -9.90 7.98
CA LEU A 76 0.70 -10.73 8.38
C LEU A 76 1.17 -12.17 8.59
N ASP A 77 1.00 -12.70 9.80
CA ASP A 77 1.23 -14.10 10.10
C ASP A 77 -0.01 -14.93 9.70
N ARG A 78 0.13 -15.83 8.72
CA ARG A 78 -0.89 -16.82 8.32
C ARG A 78 -0.42 -18.25 8.61
N SER A 79 -1.36 -19.20 8.61
CA SER A 79 -1.06 -20.63 8.79
C SER A 79 -0.05 -21.18 7.78
N GLU A 80 0.01 -20.60 6.58
CA GLU A 80 0.89 -21.01 5.48
C GLU A 80 2.20 -20.20 5.41
N GLY A 81 2.36 -19.18 6.26
CA GLY A 81 3.56 -18.35 6.31
C GLY A 81 3.27 -16.86 6.47
N ARG A 82 4.35 -16.07 6.47
CA ARG A 82 4.30 -14.60 6.55
C ARG A 82 4.10 -13.96 5.19
N LEU A 83 3.18 -13.00 5.14
CA LEU A 83 3.01 -12.11 4.00
C LEU A 83 3.39 -10.68 4.38
N TYR A 84 3.98 -9.96 3.44
CA TYR A 84 4.50 -8.61 3.62
C TYR A 84 3.84 -7.67 2.64
N GLY A 85 3.40 -6.51 3.11
CA GLY A 85 2.73 -5.49 2.31
C GLY A 85 3.27 -4.10 2.63
N ASN A 86 2.93 -3.10 1.83
CA ASN A 86 3.15 -1.72 2.25
C ASN A 86 2.38 -1.46 3.57
N VAL A 87 2.88 -0.55 4.41
CA VAL A 87 2.01 0.03 5.45
C VAL A 87 1.07 0.92 4.70
N SER A 88 -0.08 0.37 4.35
CA SER A 88 -1.19 1.21 4.01
C SER A 88 -1.80 1.71 5.31
N ASP A 89 -2.11 3.00 5.38
CA ASP A 89 -3.22 3.48 6.21
C ASP A 89 -4.39 2.50 6.00
N SER A 90 -5.16 2.18 7.04
CA SER A 90 -6.39 1.38 6.90
C SER A 90 -7.29 2.06 5.86
N HIS A 91 -7.11 1.71 4.59
CA HIS A 91 -7.78 2.35 3.49
C HIS A 91 -9.10 1.64 3.31
N SER A 92 -10.12 2.43 3.08
CA SER A 92 -11.42 1.95 2.70
C SER A 92 -11.40 1.60 1.21
N HIS A 93 -12.20 0.63 0.78
CA HIS A 93 -12.25 0.25 -0.63
C HIS A 93 -13.55 0.72 -1.25
N VAL A 94 -13.52 1.13 -2.52
CA VAL A 94 -14.71 1.20 -3.36
C VAL A 94 -14.68 0.07 -4.36
N ASN A 95 -15.64 -0.85 -4.22
CA ASN A 95 -15.85 -1.98 -5.11
C ASN A 95 -16.85 -1.59 -6.19
N CYS A 96 -16.37 -1.41 -7.42
CA CYS A 96 -17.23 -1.18 -8.58
C CYS A 96 -17.79 -2.51 -9.07
N LEU A 97 -19.09 -2.70 -8.91
CA LEU A 97 -19.78 -3.95 -9.25
C LEU A 97 -19.87 -4.17 -10.77
N ASP A 98 -19.81 -3.11 -11.58
CA ASP A 98 -19.87 -3.21 -13.05
C ASP A 98 -18.54 -3.68 -13.67
N THR A 99 -17.42 -3.22 -13.12
CA THR A 99 -16.08 -3.46 -13.70
C THR A 99 -15.23 -4.42 -12.88
N ALA A 100 -15.71 -4.83 -11.71
CA ALA A 100 -14.92 -5.53 -10.69
C ALA A 100 -13.65 -4.75 -10.27
N GLN A 101 -13.59 -3.44 -10.55
CA GLN A 101 -12.47 -2.61 -10.15
C GLN A 101 -12.57 -2.27 -8.66
N ILE A 102 -11.45 -2.39 -7.96
CA ILE A 102 -11.29 -1.96 -6.57
C ILE A 102 -10.48 -0.67 -6.57
N LEU A 103 -11.00 0.35 -5.89
CA LEU A 103 -10.35 1.65 -5.75
C LEU A 103 -10.04 1.90 -4.27
N ASP A 104 -8.79 2.19 -3.96
CA ASP A 104 -8.36 2.55 -2.62
C ASP A 104 -8.80 3.98 -2.30
N VAL A 105 -9.49 4.18 -1.18
CA VAL A 105 -9.92 5.49 -0.70
C VAL A 105 -9.57 5.69 0.77
N HIS A 106 -9.20 6.90 1.13
CA HIS A 106 -8.99 7.27 2.53
C HIS A 106 -10.26 7.96 3.04
N VAL A 107 -10.90 7.35 4.04
CA VAL A 107 -12.12 7.90 4.64
C VAL A 107 -11.87 8.13 6.11
N GLU A 108 -12.01 9.38 6.53
CA GLU A 108 -12.04 9.74 7.95
C GLU A 108 -13.49 9.84 8.41
N LEU A 109 -13.90 9.00 9.36
CA LEU A 109 -15.20 9.06 9.99
C LEU A 109 -15.26 10.21 11.01
N PRO A 110 -16.40 10.92 11.12
CA PRO A 110 -16.62 11.88 12.21
C PRO A 110 -16.46 11.23 13.58
N ILE A 111 -15.86 11.95 14.52
CA ILE A 111 -15.55 11.42 15.86
C ILE A 111 -16.84 11.03 16.61
N GLU A 112 -17.92 11.78 16.38
CA GLU A 112 -19.22 11.55 16.99
C GLU A 112 -19.81 10.19 16.57
N LEU A 113 -19.57 9.75 15.33
CA LEU A 113 -20.00 8.44 14.84
C LEU A 113 -19.21 7.33 15.52
N ILE A 114 -17.89 7.50 15.68
CA ILE A 114 -17.04 6.55 16.38
C ILE A 114 -17.51 6.41 17.83
N GLU A 115 -17.75 7.52 18.52
CA GLU A 115 -18.28 7.53 19.89
C GLU A 115 -19.63 6.82 20.01
N GLN A 116 -20.55 7.06 19.07
CA GLN A 116 -21.84 6.38 19.04
C GLN A 116 -21.68 4.85 18.91
N ILE A 117 -20.81 4.37 18.02
CA ILE A 117 -20.57 2.93 17.86
C ILE A 117 -19.94 2.35 19.14
N GLN A 118 -18.99 3.06 19.75
CA GLN A 118 -18.39 2.62 21.02
C GLN A 118 -19.44 2.52 22.14
N GLN A 119 -20.39 3.46 22.23
CA GLN A 119 -21.48 3.42 23.20
C GLN A 119 -22.47 2.28 22.94
N GLN A 120 -22.81 2.02 21.68
CA GLN A 120 -23.75 0.95 21.31
C GLN A 120 -23.18 -0.45 21.51
N THR A 121 -21.87 -0.61 21.27
CA THR A 121 -21.19 -1.91 21.34
C THR A 121 -20.51 -2.17 22.68
N GLY A 122 -20.22 -1.12 23.46
CA GLY A 122 -19.40 -1.19 24.67
C GLY A 122 -17.92 -1.46 24.39
N VAL A 123 -17.48 -1.37 23.13
CA VAL A 123 -16.10 -1.66 22.71
C VAL A 123 -15.37 -0.36 22.39
N LYS A 124 -14.10 -0.26 22.78
CA LYS A 124 -13.23 0.86 22.37
C LYS A 124 -12.72 0.62 20.94
N ILE A 125 -13.02 1.54 20.03
CA ILE A 125 -12.55 1.49 18.65
C ILE A 125 -11.18 2.14 18.59
N VAL A 126 -10.22 1.40 18.05
CA VAL A 126 -8.82 1.86 17.88
C VAL A 126 -8.46 2.09 16.41
N ASP A 127 -9.23 1.49 15.49
CA ASP A 127 -9.05 1.58 14.05
C ASP A 127 -10.35 1.17 13.33
N TYR A 128 -10.52 1.55 12.06
CA TYR A 128 -11.64 1.15 11.22
C TYR A 128 -11.28 1.11 9.74
N ARG A 129 -12.04 0.30 8.99
CA ARG A 129 -12.02 0.25 7.52
C ARG A 129 -13.45 0.19 7.00
N ILE A 130 -13.72 0.86 5.87
CA ILE A 130 -15.04 0.87 5.22
C ILE A 130 -14.93 0.24 3.84
N ASP A 131 -15.82 -0.69 3.52
CA ASP A 131 -15.96 -1.20 2.15
C ASP A 131 -17.25 -0.61 1.54
N PHE A 132 -17.07 0.21 0.51
CA PHE A 132 -18.16 0.72 -0.32
C PHE A 132 -18.39 -0.21 -1.50
N TYR A 133 -19.65 -0.39 -1.87
CA TYR A 133 -20.07 -1.18 -3.02
C TYR A 133 -21.00 -0.33 -3.88
N GLY A 134 -20.68 -0.18 -5.16
CA GLY A 134 -21.42 0.72 -6.03
C GLY A 134 -21.24 0.44 -7.51
N TYR A 135 -21.99 1.18 -8.32
CA TYR A 135 -21.97 1.13 -9.78
C TYR A 135 -21.30 2.38 -10.35
N LYS A 136 -20.82 2.34 -11.59
CA LYS A 136 -20.28 3.54 -12.25
C LYS A 136 -21.36 4.60 -12.40
N SER A 137 -21.06 5.83 -11.97
CA SER A 137 -21.88 6.98 -12.31
C SER A 137 -21.71 7.30 -13.80
N PRO A 138 -22.79 7.57 -14.56
CA PRO A 138 -22.73 7.89 -16.00
C PRO A 138 -21.94 9.16 -16.34
N GLU A 139 -21.47 9.92 -15.35
CA GLU A 139 -20.72 11.17 -15.54
C GLU A 139 -19.18 11.01 -15.52
N SER A 140 -18.63 9.81 -15.31
CA SER A 140 -17.17 9.60 -15.20
C SER A 140 -16.48 9.09 -16.48
N SER A 141 -17.03 9.40 -17.66
CA SER A 141 -16.41 9.08 -18.96
C SER A 141 -15.88 10.31 -19.70
N THR A 142 -14.88 10.98 -19.14
CA THR A 142 -13.93 11.85 -19.87
C THR A 142 -12.70 11.97 -18.95
N GLU A 143 -11.46 11.63 -19.31
CA GLU A 143 -10.72 11.91 -20.53
C GLU A 143 -9.74 10.79 -20.85
N GLY A 144 -9.70 10.40 -22.12
CA GLY A 144 -8.80 9.39 -22.64
C GLY A 144 -9.01 9.18 -24.13
N SER A 145 -8.80 10.22 -24.94
CA SER A 145 -8.53 10.04 -26.37
C SER A 145 -7.67 11.17 -26.90
N SER A 146 -6.55 10.75 -27.48
CA SER A 146 -5.52 11.49 -28.21
C SER A 146 -6.03 12.29 -29.42
N ALA A 147 -5.38 13.43 -29.69
CA ALA A 147 -5.06 13.96 -31.03
C ALA A 147 -3.96 15.03 -30.84
N SER A 148 -2.69 14.76 -31.14
CA SER A 148 -2.00 14.93 -32.44
C SER A 148 -1.90 16.37 -32.96
N ASP A 149 -0.66 16.71 -33.30
CA ASP A 149 -0.19 17.78 -34.20
C ASP A 149 -0.19 19.23 -33.72
N GLN A 150 1.03 19.72 -33.41
CA GLN A 150 1.57 20.94 -34.01
C GLN A 150 3.05 21.14 -33.62
N GLN A 151 3.97 20.81 -34.54
CA GLN A 151 5.25 21.52 -34.65
C GLN A 151 5.86 21.30 -36.05
N LYS A 152 5.70 22.28 -36.95
CA LYS A 152 6.76 22.77 -37.86
C LYS A 152 6.27 23.86 -38.82
N ALA A 153 7.12 24.90 -38.91
CA ALA A 153 7.26 25.91 -39.95
C ALA A 153 6.19 27.02 -40.02
N LEU A 154 6.53 28.22 -39.55
CA LEU A 154 7.06 29.27 -40.42
C LEU A 154 8.15 30.07 -39.69
#